data_AF-A0A954NQF1-F1
#
_entry.id   AF-A0A954NQF1-F1
#
_cell.length_a   1.000
_cell.length_b   1.000
_cell.length_c   1.000
_cell.angle_alpha   90.00
_cell.angle_beta   90.00
_cell.angle_gamma   90.00
#
_symmetry.space_group_name_H-M   'P 1'
#
loop_
_entity.id
_entity.type
_entity.pdbx_description
1 polymer ?
#
loop_
_entity_poly.entity_id
_entity_poly.type
_entity_poly.pdbx_seq_one_letter_code
_entity_poly.pdbx_strand_id
1 'polypeptide(L)'
;LAFFLNRAWLLAKGIARALQEDDDAEFDRLMWMPPITKVDELRVVTIGIVKKVAAGAFCAFEFRLRSVDDGRSLIWSSVFPLKSGTSIPPEGFLHIPQKQKFTASIFLERKVVTLRDVGVMGGDNETGRIQLRDESTVTTGDELDDWDRFLQWDVAPAVERIQKHQPGPFDLDVEFQEEVVLSDWDISSPESRDDGKSSYPITVHGVVFNGQVSDGIEGKATHKALKNMINARQKPLLYGLMHYESCHLVLQPLAFFTDDGPEYITISQEAIDRKALLQTIKFT
;
A
#
# COMPACT_ATOMS: atom_id res chain seq x y z
N LEU A 1 -15.20 -11.53 -9.35
CA LEU A 1 -14.75 -11.71 -10.75
C LEU A 1 -15.73 -11.07 -11.75
N ALA A 2 -17.03 -11.38 -11.70
CA ALA A 2 -18.03 -10.80 -12.62
C ALA A 2 -18.11 -9.25 -12.59
N PHE A 3 -18.02 -8.62 -11.41
CA PHE A 3 -18.00 -7.16 -11.28
C PHE A 3 -16.79 -6.51 -11.99
N PHE A 4 -15.58 -7.04 -11.76
CA PHE A 4 -14.36 -6.56 -12.43
C PHE A 4 -14.39 -6.77 -13.94
N LEU A 5 -14.94 -7.91 -14.41
CA LEU A 5 -15.11 -8.18 -15.84
C LEU A 5 -16.12 -7.22 -16.47
N ASN A 6 -17.22 -6.91 -15.79
CA ASN A 6 -18.23 -5.96 -16.27
C ASN A 6 -17.69 -4.52 -16.30
N ARG A 7 -16.97 -4.09 -15.25
CA ARG A 7 -16.30 -2.78 -15.22
C ARG A 7 -15.26 -2.66 -16.34
N ALA A 8 -14.40 -3.66 -16.49
CA ALA A 8 -13.40 -3.70 -17.55
C ALA A 8 -14.04 -3.66 -18.95
N TRP A 9 -15.14 -4.40 -19.15
CA TRP A 9 -15.87 -4.40 -20.42
C TRP A 9 -16.53 -3.05 -20.69
N LEU A 10 -17.18 -2.43 -19.70
CA LEU A 10 -17.82 -1.12 -19.83
C LEU A 10 -16.80 -0.01 -20.11
N LEU A 11 -15.67 0.01 -19.39
CA LEU A 11 -14.57 0.93 -19.65
C LEU A 11 -13.99 0.73 -21.05
N ALA A 12 -13.70 -0.51 -21.45
CA ALA A 12 -13.18 -0.81 -22.77
C ALA A 12 -14.16 -0.38 -23.89
N LYS A 13 -15.47 -0.57 -23.69
CA LYS A 13 -16.51 -0.12 -24.62
C LYS A 13 -16.62 1.40 -24.69
N GLY A 14 -16.56 2.08 -23.55
CA GLY A 14 -16.55 3.54 -23.48
C GLY A 14 -15.34 4.12 -24.19
N ILE A 15 -14.14 3.61 -23.90
CA ILE A 15 -12.88 4.07 -24.51
C ILE A 15 -12.92 3.83 -26.02
N ALA A 16 -13.36 2.66 -26.46
CA ALA A 16 -13.48 2.35 -27.89
C ALA A 16 -14.46 3.30 -28.60
N ARG A 17 -15.56 3.68 -27.94
CA ARG A 17 -16.52 4.66 -28.46
C ARG A 17 -15.93 6.07 -28.52
N ALA A 18 -15.28 6.53 -27.46
CA ALA A 18 -14.62 7.83 -27.42
C ALA A 18 -13.57 7.97 -28.55
N LEU A 19 -12.77 6.93 -28.77
CA LEU A 19 -11.82 6.88 -29.88
C LEU A 19 -12.48 6.87 -31.27
N GLN A 20 -13.66 6.26 -31.41
CA GLN A 20 -14.41 6.25 -32.68
C GLN A 20 -15.09 7.59 -32.97
N GLU A 21 -15.50 8.31 -31.92
CA GLU A 21 -16.21 9.59 -31.99
C GLU A 21 -15.25 10.79 -31.95
N ASP A 22 -13.94 10.58 -31.79
CA ASP A 22 -12.91 11.62 -31.60
C ASP A 22 -13.24 12.53 -30.39
N ASP A 23 -13.82 11.92 -29.34
CA ASP A 23 -14.23 12.60 -28.11
C ASP A 23 -13.11 12.50 -27.07
N ASP A 24 -12.12 13.39 -27.20
CA ASP A 24 -10.95 13.48 -26.30
C ASP A 24 -11.36 13.67 -24.84
N ALA A 25 -12.43 14.41 -24.56
CA ALA A 25 -12.88 14.68 -23.21
C ALA A 25 -13.45 13.41 -22.54
N GLU A 26 -14.25 12.63 -23.26
CA GLU A 26 -14.75 11.34 -22.77
C GLU A 26 -13.63 10.31 -22.66
N PHE A 27 -12.67 10.31 -23.60
CA PHE A 27 -11.49 9.46 -23.52
C PHE A 27 -10.67 9.74 -22.26
N ASP A 28 -10.32 11.00 -22.01
CA ASP A 28 -9.57 11.41 -20.82
C ASP A 28 -10.34 11.08 -19.53
N ARG A 29 -11.66 11.32 -19.52
CA ARG A 29 -12.55 11.00 -18.39
C ARG A 29 -12.56 9.50 -18.09
N LEU A 30 -12.64 8.64 -19.12
CA LEU A 30 -12.71 7.19 -18.96
C LEU A 30 -11.35 6.56 -18.65
N MET A 31 -10.27 7.17 -19.14
CA MET A 31 -8.92 6.77 -18.77
C MET A 31 -8.61 7.12 -17.32
N TRP A 32 -9.22 8.20 -16.79
CA TRP A 32 -9.07 8.70 -15.41
C TRP A 32 -7.62 8.56 -14.91
N MET A 33 -6.66 8.89 -15.79
CA MET A 33 -5.25 8.96 -15.43
C MET A 33 -4.97 10.44 -15.17
N PRO A 34 -4.79 10.86 -13.91
CA PRO A 34 -4.30 12.19 -13.63
C PRO A 34 -3.03 12.46 -14.44
N PRO A 35 -2.80 13.70 -14.91
CA PRO A 35 -1.59 14.02 -15.64
C PRO A 35 -0.36 13.71 -14.79
N ILE A 36 0.64 13.09 -15.41
CA ILE A 36 1.92 12.81 -14.75
C ILE A 36 2.74 14.09 -14.75
N THR A 37 3.00 14.62 -13.57
CA THR A 37 3.90 15.76 -13.39
C THR A 37 5.33 15.26 -13.20
N LYS A 38 6.29 15.81 -13.97
CA LYS A 38 7.71 15.51 -13.76
C LYS A 38 8.18 16.20 -12.48
N VAL A 39 8.89 15.46 -11.64
CA VAL A 39 9.53 15.95 -10.43
C VAL A 39 11.02 15.62 -10.51
N ASP A 40 11.86 16.66 -10.47
CA ASP A 40 13.32 16.52 -10.62
C ASP A 40 13.95 15.86 -9.40
N GLU A 41 13.46 16.17 -8.20
CA GLU A 41 13.89 15.55 -6.94
C GLU A 41 12.69 15.41 -6.00
N LEU A 42 12.53 14.23 -5.43
CA LEU A 42 11.49 13.90 -4.46
C LEU A 42 12.12 13.10 -3.32
N ARG A 43 12.04 13.62 -2.10
CA ARG A 43 12.55 12.95 -0.90
C ARG A 43 11.39 12.32 -0.16
N VAL A 44 11.48 11.02 0.12
CA VAL A 44 10.38 10.26 0.74
C VAL A 44 10.86 9.41 1.90
N VAL A 45 9.95 9.09 2.80
CA VAL A 45 10.11 8.00 3.78
C VAL A 45 8.94 7.04 3.67
N THR A 46 9.17 5.77 4.01
CA THR A 46 8.12 4.74 4.05
C THR A 46 7.49 4.72 5.44
N ILE A 47 6.15 4.71 5.48
CA ILE A 47 5.37 4.65 6.72
C ILE A 47 4.56 3.35 6.85
N GLY A 48 4.36 2.61 5.76
CA GLY A 48 3.71 1.31 5.77
C GLY A 48 3.83 0.60 4.44
N ILE A 49 3.59 -0.71 4.44
CA ILE A 49 3.79 -1.53 3.24
C ILE A 49 2.63 -2.51 3.12
N VAL A 50 1.94 -2.47 1.99
CA VAL A 50 0.99 -3.51 1.62
C VAL A 50 1.76 -4.59 0.88
N LYS A 51 1.56 -5.85 1.29
CA LYS A 51 2.09 -7.03 0.61
C LYS A 51 0.94 -7.85 0.04
N LYS A 52 1.01 -8.17 -1.25
CA LYS A 52 0.09 -9.09 -1.91
C LYS A 52 0.85 -10.26 -2.52
N VAL A 53 0.37 -11.47 -2.29
CA VAL A 53 0.92 -12.67 -2.92
C VAL A 53 -0.21 -13.40 -3.64
N ALA A 54 -0.03 -13.58 -4.94
CA ALA A 54 -0.86 -14.46 -5.75
C ALA A 54 -0.02 -15.70 -6.08
N ALA A 55 -0.31 -16.80 -5.39
CA ALA A 55 0.47 -18.04 -5.50
C ALA A 55 0.60 -18.49 -6.96
N GLY A 56 1.84 -18.74 -7.40
CA GLY A 56 2.14 -19.15 -8.77
C GLY A 56 2.01 -18.05 -9.83
N ALA A 57 1.71 -16.81 -9.45
CA ALA A 57 1.56 -15.69 -10.38
C ALA A 57 2.54 -14.54 -10.07
N PHE A 58 2.39 -13.87 -8.93
CA PHE A 58 3.24 -12.73 -8.57
C PHE A 58 3.24 -12.45 -7.06
N CYS A 59 4.26 -11.73 -6.58
CA CYS A 59 4.19 -10.96 -5.35
C CYS A 59 4.30 -9.46 -5.68
N ALA A 60 3.60 -8.65 -4.92
CA ALA A 60 3.60 -7.20 -5.08
C ALA A 60 3.74 -6.52 -3.73
N PHE A 61 4.48 -5.42 -3.72
CA PHE A 61 4.68 -4.56 -2.57
C PHE A 61 4.27 -3.15 -2.96
N GLU A 62 3.35 -2.57 -2.20
CA GLU A 62 2.96 -1.19 -2.33
C GLU A 62 3.42 -0.43 -1.08
N PHE A 63 4.35 0.47 -1.29
CA PHE A 63 4.97 1.30 -0.26
C PHE A 63 4.11 2.55 -0.09
N ARG A 64 3.63 2.76 1.14
CA ARG A 64 3.00 3.99 1.58
C ARG A 64 4.09 4.94 2.03
N LEU A 65 4.21 6.04 1.31
CA LEU A 65 5.29 6.98 1.41
C LEU A 65 4.77 8.34 1.89
N ARG A 66 5.66 9.11 2.51
CA ARG A 66 5.46 10.51 2.84
C ARG A 66 6.57 11.32 2.23
N SER A 67 6.21 12.38 1.52
CA SER A 67 7.17 13.39 1.11
C SER A 67 7.76 14.08 2.34
N VAL A 68 9.09 14.18 2.38
CA VAL A 68 9.83 14.75 3.52
C VAL A 68 9.60 16.26 3.63
N ASP A 69 9.31 16.91 2.51
CA ASP A 69 9.22 18.37 2.39
C ASP A 69 7.86 18.91 2.83
N ASP A 70 6.77 18.23 2.42
CA ASP A 70 5.39 18.71 2.58
C ASP A 70 4.46 17.69 3.27
N GLY A 71 4.94 16.49 3.60
CA GLY A 71 4.15 15.43 4.24
C GLY A 71 3.12 14.77 3.34
N ARG A 72 3.08 15.12 2.04
CA ARG A 72 2.10 14.57 1.09
C ARG A 72 2.18 13.05 1.02
N SER A 73 1.00 12.41 0.96
CA SER A 73 0.88 10.96 0.80
C SER A 73 1.24 10.55 -0.62
N LEU A 74 2.11 9.55 -0.71
CA LEU A 74 2.64 9.03 -1.96
C LEU A 74 2.62 7.50 -1.94
N ILE A 75 2.50 6.88 -3.10
CA ILE A 75 2.56 5.44 -3.28
C ILE A 75 3.58 5.12 -4.35
N TRP A 76 4.42 4.14 -4.06
CA TRP A 76 5.20 3.45 -5.08
C TRP A 76 4.98 1.95 -4.97
N SER A 77 4.97 1.24 -6.10
CA SER A 77 4.74 -0.21 -6.10
C SER A 77 5.82 -0.94 -6.88
N SER A 78 6.17 -2.14 -6.41
CA SER A 78 6.99 -3.10 -7.15
C SER A 78 6.25 -4.44 -7.26
N VAL A 79 6.34 -5.06 -8.43
CA VAL A 79 5.67 -6.32 -8.74
C VAL A 79 6.70 -7.29 -9.31
N PHE A 80 6.74 -8.50 -8.76
CA PHE A 80 7.67 -9.53 -9.16
C PHE A 80 6.89 -10.78 -9.59
N PRO A 81 7.10 -11.28 -10.81
CA PRO A 81 6.49 -12.53 -11.25
C PRO A 81 7.07 -13.70 -10.44
N LEU A 82 6.20 -14.62 -10.02
CA LEU A 82 6.58 -15.83 -9.30
C LEU A 82 6.55 -17.03 -10.25
N LYS A 83 7.60 -17.86 -10.21
CA LYS A 83 7.58 -19.16 -10.87
C LYS A 83 6.93 -20.19 -9.94
N SER A 84 6.13 -21.09 -10.51
CA SER A 84 5.57 -22.23 -9.78
C SER A 84 6.66 -23.04 -9.08
N GLY A 85 6.44 -23.41 -7.81
CA GLY A 85 7.40 -24.17 -7.01
C GLY A 85 8.51 -23.34 -6.34
N THR A 86 8.46 -22.01 -6.42
CA THR A 86 9.43 -21.16 -5.71
C THR A 86 9.15 -21.17 -4.20
N SER A 87 10.13 -21.59 -3.39
CA SER A 87 10.05 -21.61 -1.91
C SER A 87 10.64 -20.38 -1.24
N ILE A 88 10.94 -19.32 -2.00
CA ILE A 88 11.57 -18.11 -1.49
C ILE A 88 10.49 -17.25 -0.80
N PRO A 89 10.74 -16.74 0.41
CA PRO A 89 9.87 -15.76 1.03
C PRO A 89 9.64 -14.56 0.09
N PRO A 90 8.41 -14.02 -0.01
CA PRO A 90 8.12 -12.89 -0.90
C PRO A 90 9.09 -11.71 -0.73
N GLU A 91 9.52 -11.43 0.50
CA GLU A 91 10.45 -10.36 0.88
C GLU A 91 11.83 -10.52 0.21
N GLY A 92 12.22 -11.75 -0.13
CA GLY A 92 13.45 -12.02 -0.87
C GLY A 92 13.52 -11.28 -2.20
N PHE A 93 12.37 -11.08 -2.85
CA PHE A 93 12.28 -10.40 -4.15
C PHE A 93 12.60 -8.90 -4.07
N LEU A 94 12.49 -8.28 -2.89
CA LEU A 94 12.86 -6.88 -2.69
C LEU A 94 14.36 -6.61 -2.88
N HIS A 95 15.19 -7.66 -2.84
CA HIS A 95 16.63 -7.58 -3.11
C HIS A 95 17.00 -7.78 -4.57
N ILE A 96 16.03 -7.96 -5.47
CA ILE A 96 16.28 -8.03 -6.91
C ILE A 96 16.50 -6.60 -7.45
N PRO A 97 17.62 -6.34 -8.15
CA PRO A 97 17.87 -5.05 -8.76
C PRO A 97 16.78 -4.65 -9.76
N GLN A 98 16.32 -3.41 -9.65
CA GLN A 98 15.42 -2.77 -10.61
C GLN A 98 16.21 -2.20 -11.79
N LYS A 99 15.51 -1.79 -12.86
CA LYS A 99 16.13 -1.15 -14.04
C LYS A 99 16.98 0.06 -13.67
N GLN A 100 16.55 0.82 -12.66
CA GLN A 100 17.23 2.00 -12.11
C GLN A 100 18.43 1.65 -11.20
N LYS A 101 18.88 0.39 -11.19
CA LYS A 101 20.08 -0.09 -10.48
C LYS A 101 20.03 0.04 -8.95
N PHE A 102 18.84 -0.03 -8.36
CA PHE A 102 18.64 -0.11 -6.91
C PHE A 102 17.84 -1.37 -6.55
N THR A 103 17.80 -1.74 -5.26
CA THR A 103 16.93 -2.81 -4.73
C THR A 103 15.79 -2.21 -3.92
N ALA A 104 14.56 -2.69 -4.10
CA ALA A 104 13.39 -2.16 -3.39
C ALA A 104 13.49 -2.27 -1.85
N SER A 105 14.37 -3.13 -1.33
CA SER A 105 14.65 -3.25 0.10
C SER A 105 15.09 -1.95 0.77
N ILE A 106 15.65 -0.99 0.03
CA ILE A 106 16.05 0.32 0.61
C ILE A 106 14.86 1.08 1.23
N PHE A 107 13.65 0.85 0.73
CA PHE A 107 12.43 1.44 1.29
C PHE A 107 12.04 0.82 2.64
N LEU A 108 12.72 -0.24 3.09
CA LEU A 108 12.56 -0.83 4.42
C LEU A 108 13.49 -0.23 5.47
N GLU A 109 14.49 0.57 5.08
CA GLU A 109 15.63 0.92 5.94
C GLU A 109 15.33 2.06 6.93
N ARG A 110 14.09 2.57 7.01
CA ARG A 110 13.69 3.71 7.86
C ARG A 110 14.54 4.97 7.63
N LYS A 111 15.01 5.14 6.40
CA LYS A 111 15.82 6.27 5.94
C LYS A 111 15.08 7.08 4.90
N VAL A 112 15.50 8.33 4.75
CA VAL A 112 15.08 9.16 3.62
C VAL A 112 15.57 8.52 2.33
N VAL A 113 14.66 8.28 1.39
CA VAL A 113 14.98 7.84 0.04
C VAL A 113 14.82 9.02 -0.89
N THR A 114 15.88 9.37 -1.62
CA THR A 114 15.84 10.42 -2.63
C THR A 114 15.60 9.80 -4.00
N LEU A 115 14.56 10.28 -4.67
CA LEU A 115 14.18 9.90 -6.02
C LEU A 115 14.46 11.09 -6.94
N ARG A 116 15.11 10.87 -8.08
CA ARG A 116 15.34 11.92 -9.09
C ARG A 116 14.71 11.53 -10.42
N ASP A 117 14.28 12.56 -11.15
CA ASP A 117 13.65 12.44 -12.47
C ASP A 117 12.47 11.45 -12.47
N VAL A 118 11.52 11.66 -11.56
CA VAL A 118 10.34 10.79 -11.40
C VAL A 118 9.07 11.45 -11.96
N GLY A 119 8.09 10.62 -12.31
CA GLY A 119 6.73 11.09 -12.54
C GLY A 119 5.89 10.95 -11.27
N VAL A 120 5.05 11.92 -10.97
CA VAL A 120 4.03 11.82 -9.92
C VAL A 120 2.66 12.05 -10.56
N MET A 121 1.76 11.10 -10.33
CA MET A 121 0.37 11.13 -10.78
C MET A 121 -0.55 11.35 -9.58
N GLY A 122 -1.50 12.27 -9.66
CA GLY A 122 -2.44 12.59 -8.57
C GLY A 122 -2.49 14.09 -8.27
N GLY A 123 -3.62 14.56 -7.71
CA GLY A 123 -3.84 15.97 -7.38
C GLY A 123 -3.40 16.35 -5.96
N ASP A 124 -3.47 17.64 -5.63
CA ASP A 124 -2.97 18.22 -4.37
C ASP A 124 -3.61 17.63 -3.09
N ASN A 125 -4.79 16.98 -3.21
CA ASN A 125 -5.55 16.43 -2.08
C ASN A 125 -5.73 14.90 -2.13
N GLU A 126 -5.09 14.22 -3.09
CA GLU A 126 -5.17 12.77 -3.25
C GLU A 126 -3.79 12.13 -3.05
N THR A 127 -3.77 10.86 -2.67
CA THR A 127 -2.52 10.11 -2.56
C THR A 127 -1.87 9.98 -3.93
N GLY A 128 -0.71 10.62 -4.11
CA GLY A 128 0.00 10.61 -5.39
C GLY A 128 0.65 9.25 -5.65
N ARG A 129 0.72 8.83 -6.91
CA ARG A 129 1.43 7.62 -7.34
C ARG A 129 2.72 8.00 -8.06
N ILE A 130 3.83 7.47 -7.56
CA ILE A 130 5.16 7.67 -8.13
C ILE A 130 5.38 6.66 -9.26
N GLN A 131 5.93 7.15 -10.36
CA GLN A 131 6.40 6.36 -11.48
C GLN A 131 7.91 6.61 -11.69
N LEU A 132 8.68 5.54 -11.62
CA LEU A 132 10.10 5.57 -11.98
C LEU A 132 10.26 5.35 -13.48
N ARG A 133 11.03 6.21 -14.13
CA ARG A 133 11.42 6.14 -15.54
C ARG A 133 12.78 5.44 -15.66
N ASP A 134 13.20 5.13 -16.89
CA ASP A 134 14.46 4.45 -17.11
C ASP A 134 15.66 5.33 -16.67
N GLU A 135 15.52 6.64 -16.75
CA GLU A 135 16.50 7.64 -16.30
C GLU A 135 16.46 7.95 -14.79
N SER A 136 15.42 7.52 -14.07
CA SER A 136 15.29 7.86 -12.66
C SER A 136 16.41 7.26 -11.82
N THR A 137 16.83 7.99 -10.79
CA THR A 137 17.80 7.48 -9.80
C THR A 137 17.17 7.39 -8.42
N VAL A 138 17.54 6.37 -7.67
CA VAL A 138 17.04 6.12 -6.32
C VAL A 138 18.21 5.89 -5.38
N THR A 139 18.32 6.71 -4.33
CA THR A 139 19.44 6.66 -3.38
C THR A 139 18.96 6.80 -1.94
N THR A 140 19.57 6.05 -1.03
CA THR A 140 19.34 6.17 0.41
C THR A 140 20.12 7.36 0.97
N GLY A 141 19.47 8.14 1.83
CA GLY A 141 20.04 9.24 2.60
C GLY A 141 20.10 8.91 4.10
N ASP A 142 19.94 9.96 4.92
CA ASP A 142 20.04 9.87 6.37
C ASP A 142 18.81 9.23 7.02
N GLU A 143 18.97 8.83 8.28
CA GLU A 143 17.86 8.40 9.14
C GLU A 143 16.93 9.58 9.42
N LEU A 144 15.65 9.28 9.61
CA LEU A 144 14.65 10.27 10.02
C LEU A 144 14.29 10.01 11.48
N ASP A 145 14.36 11.05 12.31
CA ASP A 145 14.01 10.96 13.74
C ASP A 145 12.60 11.51 14.04
N ASP A 146 12.11 12.45 13.23
CA ASP A 146 10.80 13.10 13.40
C ASP A 146 9.71 12.38 12.57
N TRP A 147 9.26 11.23 13.07
CA TRP A 147 8.17 10.45 12.46
C TRP A 147 6.79 11.00 12.81
N ASP A 148 6.64 11.61 13.97
CA ASP A 148 5.35 12.07 14.52
C ASP A 148 4.63 13.04 13.58
N ARG A 149 5.37 13.88 12.85
CA ARG A 149 4.81 14.80 11.85
C ARG A 149 4.03 14.11 10.72
N PHE A 150 4.21 12.80 10.53
CA PHE A 150 3.50 12.02 9.51
C PHE A 150 2.33 11.19 10.05
N LEU A 151 2.13 11.22 11.38
CA LEU A 151 1.17 10.36 12.07
C LEU A 151 -0.16 11.06 12.38
N GLN A 152 -0.35 12.28 11.90
CA GLN A 152 -1.62 12.98 12.06
C GLN A 152 -2.68 12.41 11.11
N TRP A 153 -3.72 11.83 11.68
CA TRP A 153 -4.94 11.49 10.95
C TRP A 153 -5.96 12.62 11.08
N ASP A 154 -6.17 13.37 9.99
CA ASP A 154 -7.22 14.40 9.94
C ASP A 154 -8.55 13.78 9.48
N VAL A 155 -9.45 13.56 10.44
CA VAL A 155 -10.75 12.95 10.21
C VAL A 155 -11.69 13.89 9.45
N ALA A 156 -11.54 15.22 9.59
CA ALA A 156 -12.50 16.16 9.03
C ALA A 156 -12.52 16.14 7.49
N PRO A 157 -11.38 16.18 6.78
CA PRO A 157 -11.33 16.00 5.32
C PRO A 157 -11.87 14.65 4.86
N ALA A 158 -11.64 13.57 5.61
CA ALA A 158 -12.16 12.25 5.28
C ALA A 158 -13.70 12.22 5.35
N VAL A 159 -14.27 12.80 6.40
CA VAL A 159 -15.73 12.95 6.55
C VAL A 159 -16.30 13.82 5.43
N GLU A 160 -15.62 14.93 5.10
CA GLU A 160 -16.06 15.83 4.03
C GLU A 160 -16.05 15.13 2.65
N ARG A 161 -15.03 14.31 2.36
CA ARG A 161 -14.98 13.49 1.13
C ARG A 161 -16.17 12.55 1.04
N ILE A 162 -16.46 11.82 2.12
CA ILE A 162 -17.59 10.88 2.17
C ILE A 162 -18.93 11.62 1.99
N GLN A 163 -19.11 12.77 2.65
CA GLN A 163 -20.34 13.56 2.54
C GLN A 163 -20.58 14.13 1.14
N LYS A 164 -19.49 14.48 0.43
CA LYS A 164 -19.56 15.02 -0.94
C LYS A 164 -19.59 13.93 -2.02
N HIS A 165 -19.29 12.69 -1.67
CA HIS A 165 -19.19 11.62 -2.63
C HIS A 165 -20.55 11.29 -3.25
N GLN A 166 -20.57 11.13 -4.58
CA GLN A 166 -21.72 10.68 -5.36
C GLN A 166 -21.42 9.30 -5.94
N PRO A 167 -21.95 8.21 -5.34
CA PRO A 167 -21.66 6.86 -5.79
C PRO A 167 -22.11 6.62 -7.23
N GLY A 168 -21.16 6.23 -8.07
CA GLY A 168 -21.34 5.77 -9.43
C GLY A 168 -21.33 4.24 -9.52
N PRO A 169 -21.87 3.66 -10.62
CA PRO A 169 -21.90 2.22 -10.83
C PRO A 169 -20.51 1.60 -11.08
N PHE A 170 -19.48 2.42 -11.19
CA PHE A 170 -18.09 2.00 -11.41
C PHE A 170 -17.22 2.13 -10.17
N ASP A 171 -17.78 2.67 -9.10
CA ASP A 171 -17.01 2.94 -7.91
C ASP A 171 -16.72 1.64 -7.18
N LEU A 172 -15.50 1.54 -6.67
CA LEU A 172 -15.07 0.41 -5.86
C LEU A 172 -14.99 0.86 -4.40
N ASP A 173 -15.34 -0.01 -3.46
CA ASP A 173 -15.24 0.27 -2.02
C ASP A 173 -13.81 0.73 -1.61
N VAL A 174 -12.79 0.28 -2.35
CA VAL A 174 -11.38 0.66 -2.15
C VAL A 174 -11.03 2.07 -2.65
N GLU A 175 -11.93 2.73 -3.39
CA GLU A 175 -11.73 4.11 -3.84
C GLU A 175 -11.99 5.14 -2.72
N PHE A 176 -12.59 4.72 -1.59
CA PHE A 176 -12.68 5.47 -0.32
C PHE A 176 -11.69 4.99 0.74
N GLN A 177 -10.53 4.53 0.29
CA GLN A 177 -9.50 4.08 1.22
C GLN A 177 -8.79 5.28 1.86
N GLU A 178 -8.78 5.29 3.18
CA GLU A 178 -8.17 6.31 4.03
C GLU A 178 -6.93 5.76 4.71
N GLU A 179 -5.91 6.59 4.88
CA GLU A 179 -4.74 6.28 5.70
C GLU A 179 -5.04 6.73 7.13
N VAL A 180 -5.05 5.78 8.07
CA VAL A 180 -5.45 6.03 9.47
C VAL A 180 -4.33 5.69 10.44
N VAL A 181 -4.26 6.47 11.52
CA VAL A 181 -3.39 6.22 12.67
C VAL A 181 -4.27 6.09 13.89
N LEU A 182 -4.15 4.95 14.56
CA LEU A 182 -4.91 4.63 15.77
C LEU A 182 -4.01 4.77 17.00
N SER A 183 -4.38 5.68 17.90
CA SER A 183 -3.87 5.77 19.26
C SER A 183 -4.83 5.11 20.24
N ASP A 184 -4.34 4.75 21.43
CA ASP A 184 -5.16 4.21 22.54
C ASP A 184 -6.12 3.09 22.12
N TRP A 185 -5.65 2.23 21.22
CA TRP A 185 -6.45 1.15 20.65
C TRP A 185 -6.32 -0.12 21.48
N ASP A 186 -7.36 -0.95 21.46
CA ASP A 186 -7.34 -2.31 21.98
C ASP A 186 -7.65 -3.32 20.87
N ILE A 187 -7.22 -4.56 21.07
CA ILE A 187 -7.42 -5.63 20.09
C ILE A 187 -7.86 -6.92 20.78
N SER A 188 -8.85 -7.55 20.19
CA SER A 188 -9.39 -8.83 20.65
C SER A 188 -8.87 -10.00 19.82
N SER A 189 -9.11 -11.22 20.30
CA SER A 189 -8.85 -12.44 19.54
C SER A 189 -9.50 -12.41 18.17
N PRO A 190 -8.83 -12.94 17.13
CA PRO A 190 -9.37 -12.94 15.79
C PRO A 190 -10.54 -13.91 15.62
N GLU A 191 -11.44 -13.54 14.73
CA GLU A 191 -12.51 -14.39 14.22
C GLU A 191 -12.16 -14.85 12.80
N SER A 192 -12.33 -16.15 12.54
CA SER A 192 -12.13 -16.70 11.18
C SER A 192 -13.29 -16.27 10.29
N ARG A 193 -13.01 -15.93 9.04
CA ARG A 193 -14.03 -15.65 8.01
C ARG A 193 -13.97 -16.70 6.89
N ASP A 194 -15.08 -16.85 6.19
CA ASP A 194 -15.19 -17.80 5.08
C ASP A 194 -14.45 -17.35 3.80
N ASP A 195 -13.91 -16.13 3.78
CA ASP A 195 -13.20 -15.52 2.65
C ASP A 195 -11.67 -15.75 2.67
N GLY A 196 -11.18 -16.62 3.55
CA GLY A 196 -9.75 -16.91 3.72
C GLY A 196 -8.98 -15.78 4.42
N LYS A 197 -9.69 -14.98 5.21
CA LYS A 197 -9.12 -13.95 6.08
C LYS A 197 -9.56 -14.20 7.51
N SER A 198 -8.79 -13.65 8.44
CA SER A 198 -9.24 -13.43 9.81
C SER A 198 -9.58 -11.96 10.04
N SER A 199 -10.55 -11.71 10.92
CA SER A 199 -10.90 -10.37 11.41
C SER A 199 -10.44 -10.20 12.84
N TYR A 200 -9.63 -9.18 13.11
CA TYR A 200 -9.26 -8.74 14.45
C TYR A 200 -10.13 -7.54 14.84
N PRO A 201 -11.03 -7.65 15.81
CA PRO A 201 -11.74 -6.49 16.33
C PRO A 201 -10.75 -5.55 17.03
N ILE A 202 -10.59 -4.34 16.48
CA ILE A 202 -9.71 -3.28 17.01
C ILE A 202 -10.60 -2.14 17.48
N THR A 203 -10.55 -1.79 18.76
CA THR A 203 -11.43 -0.78 19.35
C THR A 203 -10.67 0.49 19.70
N VAL A 204 -11.18 1.64 19.31
CA VAL A 204 -10.64 2.98 19.64
C VAL A 204 -11.80 3.85 20.12
N HIS A 205 -11.76 4.28 21.38
CA HIS A 205 -12.81 5.13 21.98
C HIS A 205 -14.25 4.64 21.72
N GLY A 206 -14.46 3.32 21.70
CA GLY A 206 -15.78 2.69 21.44
C GLY A 206 -16.13 2.47 19.97
N VAL A 207 -15.30 2.93 19.03
CA VAL A 207 -15.42 2.62 17.60
C VAL A 207 -14.67 1.32 17.31
N VAL A 208 -15.30 0.40 16.57
CA VAL A 208 -14.72 -0.89 16.22
C VAL A 208 -14.31 -0.90 14.75
N PHE A 209 -13.03 -1.22 14.52
CA PHE A 209 -12.44 -1.50 13.22
C PHE A 209 -12.26 -3.02 13.07
N ASN A 210 -12.65 -3.54 11.92
CA ASN A 210 -12.43 -4.92 11.52
C ASN A 210 -11.04 -5.04 10.87
N GLY A 211 -10.02 -5.33 11.69
CA GLY A 211 -8.65 -5.57 11.24
C GLY A 211 -8.54 -6.84 10.41
N GLN A 212 -8.60 -6.73 9.08
CA GLN A 212 -8.54 -7.87 8.17
C GLN A 212 -7.10 -8.28 7.86
N VAL A 213 -6.81 -9.58 8.01
CA VAL A 213 -5.52 -10.17 7.67
C VAL A 213 -5.76 -11.45 6.86
N SER A 214 -5.04 -11.61 5.75
CA SER A 214 -5.10 -12.83 4.93
C SER A 214 -4.53 -14.03 5.70
N ASP A 215 -5.20 -15.17 5.66
CA ASP A 215 -4.69 -16.41 6.25
C ASP A 215 -3.54 -17.01 5.41
N GLY A 216 -3.28 -16.44 4.22
CA GLY A 216 -2.20 -16.82 3.31
C GLY A 216 -0.79 -16.45 3.80
N ILE A 217 0.22 -16.76 2.98
CA ILE A 217 1.62 -16.49 3.31
C ILE A 217 1.90 -15.00 3.56
N GLU A 218 1.16 -14.12 2.88
CA GLU A 218 1.30 -12.70 3.02
C GLU A 218 0.87 -12.16 4.39
N GLY A 219 -0.10 -12.78 5.07
CA GLY A 219 -0.59 -12.31 6.36
C GLY A 219 0.07 -12.94 7.59
N LYS A 220 0.94 -13.94 7.42
CA LYS A 220 1.62 -14.63 8.54
C LYS A 220 2.35 -13.69 9.49
N ALA A 221 3.11 -12.73 8.95
CA ALA A 221 3.85 -11.76 9.75
C ALA A 221 2.89 -10.85 10.54
N THR A 222 1.85 -10.34 9.87
CA THR A 222 0.83 -9.47 10.48
C THR A 222 0.06 -10.17 11.58
N HIS A 223 -0.34 -11.42 11.35
CA HIS A 223 -0.96 -12.27 12.37
C HIS A 223 -0.12 -12.41 13.62
N LYS A 224 1.17 -12.70 13.46
CA LYS A 224 2.09 -12.84 14.58
C LYS A 224 2.21 -11.52 15.35
N ALA A 225 2.36 -10.40 14.65
CA ALA A 225 2.48 -9.08 15.25
C ALA A 225 1.21 -8.68 16.03
N LEU A 226 0.02 -8.81 15.43
CA LEU A 226 -1.25 -8.47 16.08
C LEU A 226 -1.56 -9.38 17.29
N LYS A 227 -1.27 -10.69 17.19
CA LYS A 227 -1.44 -11.61 18.33
C LYS A 227 -0.56 -11.23 19.52
N ASN A 228 0.66 -10.75 19.28
CA ASN A 228 1.53 -10.26 20.35
C ASN A 228 0.92 -9.04 21.06
N MET A 229 0.11 -8.24 20.37
CA MET A 229 -0.52 -7.04 20.92
C MET A 229 -1.77 -7.31 21.77
N ILE A 230 -2.42 -8.47 21.62
CA ILE A 230 -3.62 -8.82 22.42
C ILE A 230 -3.33 -8.72 23.93
N ASN A 231 -2.15 -9.17 24.37
CA ASN A 231 -1.76 -9.18 25.77
C ASN A 231 -0.76 -8.06 26.13
N ALA A 232 -0.44 -7.16 25.19
CA ALA A 232 0.51 -6.09 25.43
C ALA A 232 -0.10 -5.02 26.33
N ARG A 233 0.65 -4.62 27.38
CA ARG A 233 0.23 -3.56 28.31
C ARG A 233 0.26 -2.17 27.68
N GLN A 234 1.25 -1.93 26.82
CA GLN A 234 1.40 -0.72 26.05
C GLN A 234 1.37 -1.10 24.58
N LYS A 235 0.59 -0.37 23.80
CA LYS A 235 0.43 -0.59 22.37
C LYS A 235 0.99 0.64 21.64
N PRO A 236 1.89 0.46 20.67
CA PRO A 236 2.37 1.54 19.82
C PRO A 236 1.23 2.10 18.96
N LEU A 237 1.42 3.26 18.33
CA LEU A 237 0.47 3.76 17.34
C LEU A 237 0.34 2.74 16.19
N LEU A 238 -0.89 2.44 15.78
CA LEU A 238 -1.15 1.52 14.68
C LEU A 238 -1.49 2.30 13.42
N TYR A 239 -0.64 2.18 12.40
CA TYR A 239 -0.88 2.72 11.06
C TYR A 239 -1.51 1.65 10.15
N GLY A 240 -2.53 2.04 9.40
CA GLY A 240 -3.21 1.15 8.47
C GLY A 240 -4.00 1.86 7.39
N LEU A 241 -4.57 1.07 6.50
CA LEU A 241 -5.50 1.51 5.47
C LEU A 241 -6.91 1.15 5.89
N MET A 242 -7.82 2.09 5.87
CA MET A 242 -9.21 1.87 6.24
C MET A 242 -10.10 2.09 5.03
N HIS A 243 -11.04 1.19 4.78
CA HIS A 243 -12.09 1.39 3.80
C HIS A 243 -13.44 0.97 4.41
N TYR A 244 -14.51 1.41 3.76
CA TYR A 244 -15.87 1.09 4.17
C TYR A 244 -16.37 -0.11 3.39
N GLU A 245 -16.80 -1.17 4.09
CA GLU A 245 -17.33 -2.37 3.46
C GLU A 245 -18.52 -2.88 4.26
N SER A 246 -19.68 -3.01 3.62
CA SER A 246 -20.91 -3.56 4.25
C SER A 246 -21.24 -2.92 5.60
N CYS A 247 -21.15 -1.58 5.70
CA CYS A 247 -21.36 -0.81 6.94
C CYS A 247 -20.33 -1.05 8.06
N HIS A 248 -19.18 -1.64 7.75
CA HIS A 248 -18.08 -1.80 8.70
C HIS A 248 -16.88 -0.96 8.29
N LEU A 249 -16.12 -0.50 9.29
CA LEU A 249 -14.78 0.06 9.11
C LEU A 249 -13.82 -1.11 8.96
N VAL A 250 -13.38 -1.41 7.75
CA VAL A 250 -12.39 -2.45 7.51
C VAL A 250 -11.02 -1.82 7.56
N LEU A 251 -10.14 -2.35 8.41
CA LEU A 251 -8.77 -1.88 8.57
C LEU A 251 -7.81 -2.94 8.04
N GLN A 252 -6.82 -2.52 7.25
CA GLN A 252 -5.65 -3.29 6.90
C GLN A 252 -4.45 -2.76 7.72
N PRO A 253 -4.03 -3.44 8.79
CA PRO A 253 -2.89 -3.04 9.61
C PRO A 253 -1.58 -3.13 8.82
N LEU A 254 -0.78 -2.05 8.81
CA LEU A 254 0.46 -1.98 8.01
C LEU A 254 1.73 -1.82 8.84
N ALA A 255 1.71 -1.00 9.89
CA ALA A 255 2.88 -0.75 10.72
C ALA A 255 2.52 -0.38 12.16
N PHE A 256 3.42 -0.69 13.07
CA PHE A 256 3.44 -0.10 14.41
C PHE A 256 4.47 1.03 14.43
N PHE A 257 4.17 2.15 15.06
CA PHE A 257 5.12 3.24 15.25
C PHE A 257 5.67 3.23 16.68
N THR A 258 6.98 3.03 16.78
CA THR A 258 7.75 3.10 18.03
C THR A 258 8.63 4.34 18.02
N ASP A 259 9.39 4.55 19.10
CA ASP A 259 10.37 5.62 19.21
C ASP A 259 11.43 5.58 18.09
N ASP A 260 11.68 4.39 17.51
CA ASP A 260 12.64 4.17 16.41
C ASP A 260 11.98 4.20 15.01
N GLY A 261 10.73 4.69 14.92
CA GLY A 261 9.97 4.78 13.67
C GLY A 261 9.10 3.56 13.35
N PRO A 262 8.76 3.33 12.07
CA PRO A 262 7.80 2.29 11.68
C PRO A 262 8.40 0.88 11.72
N GLU A 263 7.74 -0.01 12.44
CA GLU A 263 7.89 -1.46 12.34
C GLU A 263 6.83 -2.02 11.36
N TYR A 264 7.27 -2.41 10.16
CA TYR A 264 6.37 -2.93 9.12
C TYR A 264 5.89 -4.35 9.44
N ILE A 265 4.73 -4.46 10.08
CA ILE A 265 4.15 -5.75 10.52
C ILE A 265 3.72 -6.67 9.37
N THR A 266 3.67 -6.16 8.14
CA THR A 266 3.39 -6.97 6.94
C THR A 266 4.62 -7.66 6.38
N ILE A 267 5.83 -7.24 6.76
CA ILE A 267 7.09 -7.76 6.25
C ILE A 267 7.66 -8.80 7.21
N SER A 268 7.92 -10.00 6.69
CA SER A 268 8.52 -11.07 7.48
C SER A 268 9.99 -10.79 7.80
N GLN A 269 10.42 -11.15 9.01
CA GLN A 269 11.82 -11.14 9.45
C GLN A 269 12.53 -12.48 9.17
N GLU A 270 11.91 -13.37 8.37
CA GLU A 270 12.51 -14.63 7.98
C GLU A 270 13.79 -14.42 7.17
N ALA A 271 14.80 -15.26 7.43
CA ALA A 271 16.07 -15.19 6.73
C ALA A 271 15.89 -15.48 5.23
N ILE A 272 16.46 -14.61 4.39
CA ILE A 272 16.38 -14.73 2.93
C ILE A 272 17.57 -15.54 2.42
N ASP A 273 17.29 -16.68 1.79
CA ASP A 273 18.31 -17.46 1.09
C ASP A 273 18.70 -16.76 -0.23
N ARG A 274 19.83 -16.06 -0.19
CA ARG A 274 20.39 -15.34 -1.35
C ARG A 274 20.75 -16.27 -2.51
N LYS A 275 21.11 -17.52 -2.24
CA LYS A 275 21.47 -18.49 -3.28
C LYS A 275 20.23 -18.93 -4.05
N ALA A 276 19.13 -19.19 -3.35
CA ALA A 276 17.84 -19.47 -3.97
C ALA A 276 17.34 -18.28 -4.80
N LEU A 277 17.48 -17.05 -4.28
CA LEU A 277 17.10 -15.83 -4.99
C LEU A 277 17.82 -15.67 -6.34
N LEU A 278 19.14 -15.88 -6.38
CA LEU A 278 19.92 -15.77 -7.61
C LEU A 278 19.53 -16.81 -8.67
N GLN A 279 19.05 -17.99 -8.25
CA GLN A 279 18.56 -19.02 -9.18
C GLN A 279 17.24 -18.58 -9.86
N THR A 280 16.41 -17.80 -9.18
CA THR A 280 15.15 -17.28 -9.72
C THR A 280 15.36 -16.14 -10.71
N ILE A 281 16.47 -15.38 -10.60
CA ILE A 281 16.85 -14.25 -11.49
C ILE A 281 17.26 -14.70 -12.91
N LYS A 282 17.30 -16.01 -13.21
CA LYS A 282 17.35 -16.48 -14.61
C LYS A 282 16.00 -16.21 -15.30
N PHE A 283 15.81 -14.95 -15.69
CA PHE A 283 14.85 -14.53 -16.70
C PHE A 283 15.41 -14.99 -18.05
N THR A 284 14.99 -16.17 -18.50
CA THR A 284 15.04 -16.54 -19.92
C THR A 284 14.01 -15.74 -20.69
#